data_AF-A0A7K0E3G9-F1
#
_entry.id   AF-A0A7K0E3G9-F1
#
_cell.length_a   1.000
_cell.length_b   1.000
_cell.length_c   1.000
_cell.angle_alpha   90.00
_cell.angle_beta   90.00
_cell.angle_gamma   90.00
#
_symmetry.space_group_name_H-M   'P 1'
#
loop_
_entity.id
_entity.type
_entity.pdbx_description
1 polymer ?
#
loop_
_entity_poly.entity_id
_entity_poly.type
_entity_poly.pdbx_seq_one_letter_code
_entity_poly.pdbx_strand_id
1 'polypeptide(L)'
;MTTTAATQVSAQPGKIRNRVLWTLQILLGLFFIVASGLPKLIGQADAVRSFQDIGWGEWYRYFVGVVEVSGGIGLLVPRLSGYAAAGLSIVTVLAAATQAFQLHNPGLSVFPLVLAVVFAWIARERLTAR
;
A
#
# COMPACT_ATOMS: atom_id res chain seq x y z
N MET A 1 -29.04 51.50 -8.41
CA MET A 1 -28.74 50.39 -7.46
C MET A 1 -28.27 49.21 -8.28
N THR A 2 -26.96 48.92 -8.28
CA THR A 2 -26.37 47.79 -9.00
C THR A 2 -25.79 46.83 -7.97
N THR A 3 -26.40 45.66 -7.83
CA THR A 3 -25.96 44.61 -6.90
C THR A 3 -25.02 43.67 -7.66
N THR A 4 -23.74 43.70 -7.32
CA THR A 4 -22.73 42.80 -7.89
C THR A 4 -22.85 41.43 -7.23
N ALA A 5 -23.27 40.41 -7.97
CA ALA A 5 -23.32 39.03 -7.48
C ALA A 5 -21.88 38.46 -7.39
N ALA A 6 -21.42 38.19 -6.17
CA ALA A 6 -20.14 37.51 -5.95
C ALA A 6 -20.28 36.01 -6.29
N THR A 7 -19.49 35.53 -7.24
CA THR A 7 -19.45 34.12 -7.63
C THR A 7 -18.69 33.33 -6.56
N GLN A 8 -19.40 32.59 -5.71
CA GLN A 8 -18.79 31.68 -4.75
C GLN A 8 -18.33 30.40 -5.46
N VAL A 9 -17.04 30.28 -5.75
CA VAL A 9 -16.44 29.03 -6.24
C VAL A 9 -16.36 28.06 -5.06
N SER A 10 -17.41 27.26 -4.87
CA SER A 10 -17.39 26.15 -3.91
C SER A 10 -16.48 25.03 -4.44
N ALA A 11 -15.25 24.95 -3.92
CA ALA A 11 -14.40 23.79 -4.14
C ALA A 11 -15.08 22.55 -3.55
N GLN A 12 -15.68 21.71 -4.40
CA GLN A 12 -16.40 20.50 -4.02
C GLN A 12 -15.43 19.52 -3.31
N PRO A 13 -15.53 19.34 -1.97
CA PRO A 13 -14.52 18.62 -1.18
C PRO A 13 -14.29 17.16 -1.62
N GLY A 14 -15.31 16.54 -2.22
CA GLY A 14 -15.24 15.16 -2.73
C GLY A 14 -14.31 14.97 -3.94
N LYS A 15 -14.16 15.97 -4.82
CA LYS A 15 -13.36 15.83 -6.04
C LYS A 15 -11.86 15.84 -5.76
N ILE A 16 -11.41 16.70 -4.84
CA ILE A 16 -10.00 16.79 -4.43
C ILE A 16 -9.59 15.53 -3.68
N ARG A 17 -10.41 15.07 -2.72
CA ARG A 17 -10.15 13.83 -1.97
C ARG A 17 -10.00 12.62 -2.89
N ASN A 18 -10.88 12.48 -3.88
CA ASN A 18 -10.80 11.37 -4.82
C ASN A 18 -9.52 11.44 -5.70
N ARG A 19 -9.08 12.63 -6.12
CA ARG A 19 -7.81 12.78 -6.84
C ARG A 19 -6.62 12.38 -5.98
N VAL A 20 -6.56 12.85 -4.73
CA VAL A 20 -5.48 12.49 -3.79
C VAL A 20 -5.42 10.98 -3.56
N LEU A 21 -6.57 10.34 -3.29
CA LEU A 21 -6.64 8.89 -3.11
C LEU A 21 -6.15 8.15 -4.36
N TRP A 22 -6.52 8.60 -5.55
CA TRP A 22 -6.08 7.98 -6.80
C TRP A 22 -4.58 8.13 -7.04
N THR A 23 -4.03 9.33 -6.86
CA THR A 23 -2.59 9.56 -6.98
C THR A 23 -1.83 8.67 -6.02
N LEU A 24 -2.27 8.60 -4.76
CA LEU A 24 -1.65 7.78 -3.74
C LEU A 24 -1.73 6.28 -4.07
N GLN A 25 -2.87 5.82 -4.57
CA GLN A 25 -3.04 4.42 -5.00
C GLN A 25 -2.16 4.05 -6.19
N ILE A 26 -1.99 4.95 -7.17
CA ILE A 26 -1.10 4.70 -8.31
C ILE A 26 0.35 4.59 -7.84
N LEU A 27 0.79 5.55 -7.01
CA LEU A 27 2.16 5.55 -6.49
C LEU A 27 2.44 4.31 -5.63
N LEU A 28 1.55 4.01 -4.68
CA LEU A 28 1.71 2.84 -3.80
C LEU A 28 1.53 1.53 -4.55
N GLY A 29 0.60 1.45 -5.50
CA GLY A 29 0.39 0.28 -6.35
C GLY A 29 1.64 -0.03 -7.16
N LEU A 30 2.21 0.99 -7.81
CA LEU A 30 3.45 0.84 -8.57
C LEU A 30 4.64 0.48 -7.67
N PHE A 31 4.73 1.09 -6.48
CA PHE A 31 5.74 0.73 -5.48
C PHE A 31 5.64 -0.75 -5.08
N PHE A 32 4.45 -1.25 -4.77
CA PHE A 32 4.27 -2.66 -4.39
C PHE A 32 4.54 -3.64 -5.54
N ILE A 33 4.22 -3.25 -6.78
CA ILE A 33 4.51 -4.07 -7.95
C ILE A 33 6.03 -4.10 -8.20
N VAL A 34 6.66 -2.93 -8.35
CA VAL A 34 8.01 -2.82 -8.91
C VAL A 34 9.10 -2.84 -7.85
N ALA A 35 8.89 -2.15 -6.73
CA ALA A 35 9.93 -1.97 -5.71
C ALA A 35 9.83 -2.98 -4.57
N SER A 36 8.62 -3.51 -4.27
CA SER A 36 8.46 -4.50 -3.20
C SER A 36 8.36 -5.93 -3.75
N GLY A 37 7.33 -6.22 -4.55
CA GLY A 37 6.97 -7.59 -4.92
C GLY A 37 7.85 -8.18 -6.03
N LEU A 38 8.10 -7.44 -7.11
CA LEU A 38 8.91 -7.93 -8.24
C LEU A 38 10.32 -8.40 -7.84
N PRO A 39 11.10 -7.67 -7.01
CA PRO A 39 12.39 -8.15 -6.50
C PRO A 39 12.33 -9.51 -5.82
N LYS A 40 11.24 -9.77 -5.09
CA LYS A 40 10.99 -11.06 -4.42
C LYS A 40 10.67 -12.16 -5.41
N LEU A 41 10.13 -11.86 -6.59
CA LEU A 41 9.79 -12.87 -7.62
C LEU A 41 10.96 -13.18 -8.54
N ILE A 42 11.76 -12.18 -8.92
CA ILE A 42 12.90 -12.37 -9.82
C ILE A 42 14.18 -12.83 -9.10
N GLY A 43 14.13 -12.93 -7.77
CA GLY A 43 15.27 -13.38 -6.97
C GLY A 43 16.38 -12.34 -6.84
N GLN A 44 16.03 -11.06 -6.70
CA GLN A 44 17.02 -10.03 -6.43
C GLN A 44 17.79 -10.35 -5.13
N ALA A 45 19.11 -10.21 -5.16
CA ALA A 45 20.01 -10.68 -4.09
C ALA A 45 19.61 -10.19 -2.68
N ASP A 46 19.27 -8.92 -2.53
CA ASP A 46 18.84 -8.37 -1.24
C ASP A 46 17.55 -9.01 -0.73
N ALA A 47 16.55 -9.19 -1.62
CA ALA A 47 15.29 -9.82 -1.28
C ALA A 47 15.47 -11.31 -0.93
N VAL A 48 16.35 -12.01 -1.65
CA VAL A 48 16.69 -13.41 -1.34
C VAL A 48 17.33 -13.51 0.04
N ARG A 49 18.33 -12.66 0.32
CA ARG A 49 19.04 -12.66 1.60
C ARG A 49 18.12 -12.35 2.77
N SER A 50 17.31 -11.29 2.68
CA SER A 50 16.38 -10.94 3.77
C SER A 50 15.38 -12.06 4.08
N PHE A 51 14.90 -12.79 3.07
CA PHE A 51 13.99 -13.91 3.29
C PHE A 51 14.69 -15.19 3.77
N GLN A 52 15.96 -15.39 3.42
CA GLN A 52 16.78 -16.46 3.99
C GLN A 52 17.02 -16.22 5.49
N ASP A 53 17.27 -14.98 5.90
CA ASP A 53 17.44 -14.60 7.30
C ASP A 53 16.18 -14.90 8.15
N ILE A 54 14.99 -14.88 7.55
CA ILE A 54 13.72 -15.28 8.20
C ILE A 54 13.68 -16.79 8.47
N GLY A 55 14.26 -17.60 7.57
CA GLY A 55 14.44 -19.05 7.77
C GLY A 55 13.25 -19.94 7.40
N TRP A 56 12.19 -19.41 6.77
CA TRP A 56 10.98 -20.20 6.41
C TRP A 56 11.06 -20.91 5.06
N GLY A 57 12.18 -20.75 4.34
CA GLY A 57 12.42 -21.30 3.00
C GLY A 57 11.98 -20.37 1.86
N GLU A 58 12.40 -20.71 0.63
CA GLU A 58 12.20 -19.84 -0.53
C GLU A 58 10.73 -19.65 -0.93
N TRP A 59 9.88 -20.65 -0.69
CA TRP A 59 8.45 -20.57 -1.03
C TRP A 59 7.78 -19.35 -0.39
N TYR A 60 8.20 -18.98 0.83
CA TYR A 60 7.65 -17.84 1.56
C TYR A 60 7.97 -16.52 0.85
N ARG A 61 9.18 -16.38 0.29
CA ARG A 61 9.57 -15.22 -0.53
C ARG A 61 8.67 -15.07 -1.75
N TYR A 62 8.47 -16.16 -2.49
CA TYR A 62 7.58 -16.14 -3.66
C TYR A 62 6.14 -15.84 -3.28
N PHE A 63 5.64 -16.46 -2.20
CA PHE A 63 4.30 -16.20 -1.68
C PHE A 63 4.08 -14.72 -1.36
N VAL A 64 4.96 -14.10 -0.56
CA VAL A 64 4.86 -12.67 -0.24
C VAL A 64 4.98 -11.82 -1.49
N GLY A 65 5.90 -12.14 -2.41
CA GLY A 65 6.04 -11.44 -3.69
C GLY A 65 4.74 -11.45 -4.53
N VAL A 66 4.09 -12.61 -4.66
CA VAL A 66 2.81 -12.73 -5.40
C VAL A 66 1.71 -11.93 -4.71
N VAL A 67 1.61 -12.03 -3.38
CA VAL A 67 0.62 -11.29 -2.60
C VAL A 67 0.81 -9.78 -2.77
N GLU A 68 2.04 -9.28 -2.65
CA GLU A 68 2.36 -7.86 -2.82
C GLU A 68 2.07 -7.34 -4.24
N VAL A 69 2.47 -8.08 -5.28
CA VAL A 69 2.17 -7.71 -6.67
C VAL A 69 0.66 -7.72 -6.91
N SER A 70 -0.06 -8.75 -6.45
CA SER A 70 -1.52 -8.81 -6.61
C SER A 70 -2.24 -7.69 -5.88
N GLY A 71 -1.79 -7.32 -4.67
CA GLY A 71 -2.31 -6.17 -3.93
C GLY A 71 -2.01 -4.85 -4.64
N GLY A 72 -0.79 -4.69 -5.17
CA GLY A 72 -0.41 -3.51 -5.95
C GLY A 72 -1.26 -3.35 -7.21
N ILE A 73 -1.52 -4.43 -7.95
CA ILE A 73 -2.44 -4.43 -9.10
C ILE A 73 -3.87 -4.11 -8.62
N GLY A 74 -4.31 -4.71 -7.52
CA GLY A 74 -5.63 -4.48 -6.94
C GLY A 74 -5.89 -3.03 -6.55
N LEU A 75 -4.87 -2.26 -6.15
CA LEU A 75 -4.99 -0.82 -5.90
C LEU A 75 -5.31 -0.01 -7.16
N LEU A 76 -4.84 -0.46 -8.32
CA LEU A 76 -5.06 0.19 -9.62
C LEU A 76 -6.44 -0.13 -10.20
N VAL A 77 -7.13 -1.14 -9.65
CA VAL A 77 -8.48 -1.52 -10.07
C VAL A 77 -9.50 -0.86 -9.13
N PRO A 78 -10.33 0.11 -9.60
CA PRO A 78 -11.20 0.89 -8.71
C PRO A 78 -12.19 0.04 -7.92
N ARG A 79 -12.65 -1.05 -8.53
CA ARG A 79 -13.57 -2.02 -7.93
C ARG A 79 -12.92 -2.93 -6.89
N LEU A 80 -11.59 -3.01 -6.83
CA LEU A 80 -10.86 -3.82 -5.86
C LEU A 80 -10.04 -2.99 -4.87
N SER A 81 -9.83 -1.70 -5.13
CA SER A 81 -8.86 -0.89 -4.40
C SER A 81 -9.04 -0.86 -2.88
N GLY A 82 -10.29 -0.92 -2.39
CA GLY A 82 -10.57 -0.98 -0.96
C GLY A 82 -10.11 -2.29 -0.32
N TYR A 83 -10.43 -3.43 -0.94
CA TYR A 83 -10.00 -4.75 -0.48
C TYR A 83 -8.50 -4.96 -0.65
N ALA A 84 -7.93 -4.49 -1.76
CA ALA A 84 -6.50 -4.53 -2.01
C ALA A 84 -5.71 -3.74 -0.96
N ALA A 85 -6.17 -2.52 -0.63
CA ALA A 85 -5.58 -1.74 0.45
C ALA A 85 -5.68 -2.46 1.81
N ALA A 86 -6.82 -3.07 2.13
CA ALA A 86 -6.96 -3.84 3.37
C ALA A 86 -5.97 -5.02 3.43
N GLY A 87 -5.84 -5.78 2.34
CA GLY A 87 -4.87 -6.87 2.23
C GLY A 87 -3.42 -6.40 2.37
N LEU A 88 -3.04 -5.35 1.64
CA LEU A 88 -1.70 -4.76 1.74
C LEU A 88 -1.40 -4.21 3.13
N SER A 89 -2.39 -3.61 3.81
CA SER A 89 -2.26 -3.20 5.21
C SER A 89 -1.85 -4.37 6.09
N ILE A 90 -2.54 -5.52 5.97
CA ILE A 90 -2.21 -6.72 6.75
C ILE A 90 -0.80 -7.21 6.42
N VAL A 91 -0.45 -7.30 5.13
CA VAL A 91 0.88 -7.73 4.68
C VAL A 91 1.98 -6.85 5.27
N THR A 92 1.78 -5.53 5.26
CA THR A 92 2.76 -4.59 5.83
C THR A 92 2.86 -4.66 7.35
N VAL A 93 1.76 -4.97 8.07
CA VAL A 93 1.83 -5.24 9.52
C VAL A 93 2.65 -6.50 9.80
N LEU A 94 2.41 -7.57 9.03
CA LEU A 94 3.18 -8.82 9.17
C LEU A 94 4.66 -8.63 8.82
N ALA A 95 4.97 -7.84 7.79
CA ALA A 95 6.34 -7.47 7.46
C ALA A 95 7.00 -6.70 8.61
N ALA A 96 6.32 -5.71 9.19
CA ALA A 96 6.82 -4.97 10.34
C ALA A 96 7.06 -5.87 11.57
N ALA A 97 6.13 -6.79 11.84
CA ALA A 97 6.26 -7.78 12.92
C ALA A 97 7.46 -8.70 12.69
N THR A 98 7.67 -9.16 11.46
CA THR A 98 8.82 -9.99 11.08
C THR A 98 10.14 -9.24 11.31
N GLN A 99 10.22 -7.98 10.89
CA GLN A 99 11.40 -7.14 11.16
C GLN A 99 11.65 -6.95 12.66
N ALA A 100 10.60 -6.68 13.46
CA ALA A 100 10.75 -6.37 14.88
C ALA A 100 11.08 -7.61 15.72
N PHE A 101 10.39 -8.72 15.48
CA PHE A 101 10.41 -9.89 16.35
C PHE A 101 11.26 -11.04 15.82
N GLN A 102 11.23 -11.29 14.50
CA GLN A 102 11.98 -12.40 13.92
C GLN A 102 13.42 -11.99 13.62
N LEU A 103 13.59 -10.84 12.97
CA LEU A 103 14.90 -10.32 12.57
C LEU A 103 15.52 -9.37 13.60
N HIS A 104 14.82 -9.12 14.72
CA HIS A 104 15.30 -8.29 15.84
C HIS A 104 15.81 -6.90 15.40
N ASN A 105 15.22 -6.35 14.34
CA ASN A 105 15.57 -5.06 13.74
C ASN A 105 14.35 -4.13 13.68
N PRO A 106 13.89 -3.59 14.83
CA PRO A 106 12.68 -2.77 14.92
C PRO A 106 12.80 -1.45 14.15
N GLY A 107 14.01 -0.96 13.86
CA GLY A 107 14.21 0.24 13.05
C GLY A 107 13.64 0.09 11.63
N LEU A 108 13.75 -1.11 11.05
CA LEU A 108 13.21 -1.41 9.73
C LEU A 108 11.69 -1.68 9.74
N SER A 109 11.06 -1.79 10.91
CA SER A 109 9.60 -1.97 11.03
C SER A 109 8.81 -0.67 10.85
N VAL A 110 9.46 0.49 10.99
CA VAL A 110 8.79 1.80 10.94
C VAL A 110 8.16 2.06 9.58
N PHE A 111 8.91 1.85 8.51
CA PHE A 111 8.43 2.06 7.15
C PHE A 111 7.19 1.21 6.80
N PRO A 112 7.19 -0.13 7.00
CA PRO A 112 5.99 -0.92 6.75
C PRO A 112 4.83 -0.58 7.69
N LEU A 113 5.07 -0.13 8.93
CA LEU A 113 3.98 0.35 9.80
C LEU A 113 3.33 1.64 9.28
N VAL A 114 4.12 2.58 8.77
CA VAL A 114 3.57 3.79 8.14
C VAL A 114 2.71 3.41 6.94
N LEU A 115 3.17 2.50 6.10
CA LEU A 115 2.39 2.00 4.97
C LEU A 115 1.10 1.31 5.44
N ALA A 116 1.14 0.53 6.51
CA ALA A 116 -0.06 -0.12 7.06
C ALA A 116 -1.13 0.91 7.44
N VAL A 117 -0.75 1.99 8.13
CA VAL A 117 -1.70 3.05 8.50
C VAL A 117 -2.27 3.73 7.26
N VAL A 118 -1.42 4.03 6.28
CA VAL A 118 -1.86 4.65 5.02
C VAL A 118 -2.84 3.74 4.27
N PHE A 119 -2.55 2.45 4.17
CA PHE A 119 -3.43 1.49 3.51
C PHE A 119 -4.73 1.27 4.26
N ALA A 120 -4.70 1.19 5.60
CA ALA A 120 -5.92 1.11 6.41
C ALA A 120 -6.83 2.32 6.18
N TRP A 121 -6.24 3.52 6.04
CA TRP A 121 -7.00 4.72 5.71
C TRP A 121 -7.58 4.67 4.29
N ILE A 122 -6.80 4.29 3.27
CA ILE A 122 -7.29 4.12 1.89
C ILE A 122 -8.43 3.09 1.84
N ALA A 123 -8.26 1.96 2.54
CA ALA A 123 -9.27 0.91 2.62
C ALA A 123 -10.58 1.47 3.20
N ARG A 124 -10.50 2.20 4.32
CA ARG A 124 -11.66 2.84 4.94
C ARG A 124 -12.37 3.77 3.97
N GLU A 125 -11.66 4.71 3.34
CA GLU A 125 -12.25 5.68 2.40
C GLU A 125 -12.89 5.03 1.17
N ARG A 126 -12.32 3.94 0.65
CA ARG A 126 -12.81 3.24 -0.55
C ARG A 126 -13.93 2.25 -0.27
N LEU A 127 -14.03 1.74 0.95
CA LEU A 127 -15.08 0.81 1.37
C LEU A 127 -16.32 1.55 1.88
N THR A 128 -16.16 2.70 2.54
CA THR A 128 -17.31 3.52 2.99
C THR A 128 -17.96 4.33 1.87
N ALA A 129 -17.27 4.53 0.75
CA ALA A 129 -17.80 5.24 -0.42
C ALA A 129 -18.56 4.32 -1.40
N ARG A 130 -18.79 3.06 -1.06
CA ARG A 130 -19.57 2.09 -1.83
C ARG A 130 -20.98 1.98 -1.26
#